data_AF-A0A0H2R1A9-F1
#
_entry.id   AF-A0A0H2R1A9-F1
#
_cell.length_a   1.000
_cell.length_b   1.000
_cell.length_c   1.000
_cell.angle_alpha   90.00
_cell.angle_beta   90.00
_cell.angle_gamma   90.00
#
_symmetry.space_group_name_H-M   'P 1'
#
loop_
_entity.id
_entity.type
_entity.pdbx_description
1 polymer ?
#
loop_
_entity_poly.entity_id
_entity_poly.type
_entity_poly.pdbx_seq_one_letter_code
_entity_poly.pdbx_strand_id
1 'polypeptide(L)'
;LIITAIESLFKKGIVHRDISISNIMLEKIGRELRGLLIDFDFAANIDEEEEDNGGYRTGTLPFMAIEILEADRNTKHAYYHDLESLFYVLIW
;
A
#
# COMPACT_ATOMS: atom_id res chain seq x y z
N LEU A 1 -10.70 2.84 -10.17
CA LEU A 1 -9.34 3.44 -10.18
C LEU A 1 -8.62 2.90 -8.95
N ILE A 2 -7.29 2.75 -8.94
CA ILE A 2 -6.60 2.19 -7.76
C ILE A 2 -6.86 2.99 -6.48
N ILE A 3 -7.06 4.30 -6.59
CA ILE A 3 -7.46 5.17 -5.48
C ILE A 3 -8.72 4.68 -4.74
N THR A 4 -9.71 4.12 -5.44
CA THR A 4 -10.94 3.62 -4.81
C THR A 4 -10.70 2.31 -4.05
N ALA A 5 -9.71 1.52 -4.45
CA ALA A 5 -9.30 0.33 -3.71
C ALA A 5 -8.64 0.73 -2.39
N ILE A 6 -7.69 1.68 -2.42
CA ILE A 6 -7.03 2.21 -1.22
C ILE A 6 -8.06 2.82 -0.26
N GLU A 7 -8.99 3.63 -0.77
CA GLU A 7 -10.09 4.19 0.05
C GLU A 7 -10.94 3.08 0.70
N SER A 8 -11.21 1.98 -0.01
CA SER A 8 -11.95 0.86 0.55
C SER A 8 -11.16 0.09 1.62
N LEU A 9 -9.84 0.01 1.53
CA LEU A 9 -9.00 -0.60 2.55
C LEU A 9 -8.98 0.27 3.81
N PHE A 10 -8.79 1.58 3.63
CA PHE A 10 -8.84 2.54 4.72
C PHE A 10 -10.15 2.46 5.51
N LYS A 11 -11.30 2.39 4.83
CA LYS A 11 -12.62 2.24 5.48
C LYS A 11 -12.78 0.93 6.27
N LYS A 12 -11.95 -0.08 5.98
CA LYS A 12 -11.90 -1.35 6.71
C LYS A 12 -10.81 -1.38 7.79
N GLY A 13 -10.09 -0.28 8.01
CA GLY A 13 -8.96 -0.24 8.92
C GLY A 13 -7.73 -0.98 8.39
N ILE A 14 -7.62 -1.21 7.08
CA ILE A 14 -6.52 -1.97 6.47
C ILE A 14 -5.57 -1.03 5.73
N VAL A 15 -4.28 -1.26 5.87
CA VAL A 15 -3.21 -0.70 5.02
C VAL A 15 -2.56 -1.81 4.22
N HIS A 16 -2.21 -1.55 2.97
CA HIS A 16 -1.61 -2.53 2.07
C HIS A 16 -0.10 -2.67 2.26
N ARG A 17 0.61 -1.55 2.48
CA ARG A 17 2.05 -1.50 2.82
C ARG A 17 3.03 -1.92 1.72
N ASP A 18 2.53 -2.26 0.54
CA ASP A 18 3.36 -2.62 -0.63
C ASP A 18 2.68 -2.25 -1.95
N ILE A 19 2.25 -0.99 -2.05
CA ILE A 19 1.75 -0.46 -3.33
C ILE A 19 2.93 -0.29 -4.28
N SER A 20 2.89 -1.01 -5.40
CA SER A 20 3.91 -0.96 -6.46
C SER A 20 3.28 -1.21 -7.83
N ILE A 21 4.01 -0.92 -8.91
CA ILE A 21 3.54 -1.24 -10.28
C ILE A 21 3.24 -2.73 -10.43
N SER A 22 4.06 -3.59 -9.82
CA SER A 22 3.92 -5.04 -9.89
C SER A 22 2.67 -5.55 -9.18
N ASN A 23 2.17 -4.81 -8.19
CA ASN A 23 1.00 -5.16 -7.38
C ASN A 23 -0.29 -4.50 -7.90
N ILE A 24 -0.24 -3.90 -9.10
CA ILE A 24 -1.40 -3.33 -9.79
C ILE A 24 -1.63 -4.06 -11.11
N MET A 25 -2.70 -4.85 -11.16
CA MET A 25 -3.15 -5.50 -12.39
C MET A 25 -4.16 -4.64 -13.14
N LEU A 26 -4.13 -4.72 -14.47
CA LEU A 26 -5.14 -4.10 -15.32
C LEU A 26 -6.11 -5.17 -15.84
N GLU A 27 -7.35 -5.10 -15.40
CA GLU A 27 -8.43 -5.93 -15.90
C GLU A 27 -9.24 -5.17 -16.96
N LYS A 28 -9.47 -5.83 -18.10
CA LYS A 28 -10.33 -5.28 -19.16
C LYS A 28 -11.77 -5.76 -18.94
N ILE A 29 -12.66 -4.84 -18.57
CA ILE A 29 -14.10 -5.11 -18.42
C ILE A 29 -14.84 -4.43 -19.57
N GLY A 30 -15.15 -5.21 -20.60
CA GLY A 30 -15.76 -4.70 -21.84
C GLY A 30 -14.83 -3.71 -22.55
N ARG A 31 -15.20 -2.42 -22.54
CA ARG A 31 -14.40 -1.32 -23.13
C ARG A 31 -13.59 -0.55 -22.09
N GLU A 32 -13.78 -0.80 -20.80
CA GLU A 32 -13.06 -0.12 -19.72
C GLU A 32 -11.83 -0.91 -19.30
N LEU A 33 -10.78 -0.21 -18.86
CA LEU A 33 -9.67 -0.77 -18.11
C LEU A 33 -9.84 -0.41 -16.64
N ARG A 34 -9.79 -1.40 -15.76
CA ARG A 34 -9.85 -1.22 -14.30
C ARG A 34 -8.57 -1.69 -13.67
N GLY A 35 -8.04 -0.89 -12.77
CA GLY A 35 -6.94 -1.30 -11.89
C GLY A 35 -7.48 -2.19 -10.77
N LEU A 36 -6.82 -3.31 -10.54
CA LEU A 36 -7.00 -4.21 -9.41
C LEU A 36 -5.73 -4.18 -8.57
N LEU A 37 -5.89 -3.93 -7.28
CA LEU A 37 -4.83 -4.02 -6.30
C LEU A 37 -4.72 -5.48 -5.82
N ILE A 38 -3.52 -6.04 -5.87
CA ILE A 38 -3.23 -7.43 -5.52
C ILE A 38 -2.08 -7.51 -4.51
N ASP A 39 -1.81 -8.71 -4.00
CA ASP A 39 -0.71 -9.03 -3.08
C ASP A 39 -0.83 -8.38 -1.69
N PHE A 40 -1.56 -9.05 -0.80
CA PHE A 40 -1.86 -8.57 0.55
C PHE A 40 -0.96 -9.19 1.63
N ASP A 41 0.18 -9.78 1.26
CA ASP A 41 1.05 -10.51 2.20
C ASP A 41 1.66 -9.59 3.26
N PHE A 42 1.79 -8.29 2.96
CA PHE A 42 2.22 -7.25 3.92
C PHE A 42 1.07 -6.41 4.50
N ALA A 43 -0.18 -6.74 4.17
CA ALA A 43 -1.31 -5.94 4.62
C ALA A 43 -1.53 -6.09 6.14
N ALA A 44 -1.92 -4.99 6.78
CA ALA A 44 -2.05 -4.89 8.22
C ALA A 44 -3.31 -4.16 8.65
N ASN A 45 -3.83 -4.48 9.83
CA ASN A 45 -4.89 -3.72 10.46
C ASN A 45 -4.28 -2.56 11.28
N ILE A 46 -4.79 -1.35 11.08
CA ILE A 46 -4.29 -0.13 11.73
C ILE A 46 -4.51 -0.17 13.25
N ASP A 47 -5.60 -0.81 13.70
CA ASP A 47 -6.02 -0.82 15.10
C ASP A 47 -5.43 -2.00 15.90
N GLU A 48 -4.76 -2.94 15.22
CA GLU A 48 -4.15 -4.10 15.88
C GLU A 48 -2.71 -3.79 16.33
N GLU A 49 -2.40 -4.14 17.58
CA GLU A 49 -1.02 -4.17 18.06
C GLU A 49 -0.31 -5.37 17.43
N GLU A 50 0.35 -5.16 16.29
CA GLU A 50 1.26 -6.16 15.74
C GLU A 50 2.47 -6.32 16.68
N GLU A 51 2.86 -7.55 16.99
CA GLU A 51 4.15 -7.83 17.63
C GLU A 51 5.26 -7.29 16.73
N ASP A 52 6.03 -6.34 17.25
CA ASP A 52 7.10 -5.63 16.54
C ASP A 52 8.29 -6.56 16.24
N ASN A 53 8.15 -7.38 15.19
CA ASN A 53 9.21 -8.25 14.68
C ASN A 53 10.01 -7.58 13.55
N GLY A 54 10.09 -6.24 13.53
CA GLY A 54 10.71 -5.48 12.44
C GLY A 54 9.88 -5.47 11.16
N GLY A 55 8.59 -5.82 11.27
CA GLY A 55 7.64 -5.85 10.18
C GLY A 55 7.24 -4.47 9.67
N TYR A 56 7.54 -3.37 10.37
CA TYR A 56 7.01 -2.06 9.96
C TYR A 56 7.74 -1.39 8.78
N ARG A 57 8.92 -1.87 8.37
CA ARG A 57 9.64 -1.38 7.17
C ARG A 57 9.50 -2.37 6.01
N THR A 58 8.28 -2.52 5.52
CA THR A 58 7.95 -3.39 4.38
C THR A 58 7.58 -2.59 3.15
N GLY A 59 7.70 -3.22 2.00
CA GLY A 59 7.30 -2.67 0.72
C GLY A 59 8.44 -2.58 -0.28
N THR A 60 8.09 -2.20 -1.50
CA THR A 60 9.00 -2.10 -2.62
C THR A 60 9.77 -0.77 -2.57
N LEU A 61 11.10 -0.82 -2.37
CA LEU A 61 11.94 0.35 -2.04
C LEU A 61 11.69 1.63 -2.87
N PRO A 62 11.56 1.61 -4.21
CA PRO A 62 11.30 2.81 -4.99
C PRO A 62 9.92 3.45 -4.77
N PHE A 63 8.96 2.70 -4.23
CA PHE A 63 7.59 3.16 -3.96
C PHE A 63 7.32 3.31 -2.46
N MET A 64 8.28 2.98 -1.60
CA MET A 64 8.11 3.08 -0.15
C MET A 64 8.00 4.55 0.26
N ALA A 65 7.00 4.87 1.09
CA ALA A 65 6.85 6.20 1.67
C ALA A 65 8.13 6.62 2.43
N ILE A 66 8.51 7.90 2.32
CA ILE A 66 9.76 8.42 2.90
C ILE A 66 9.82 8.18 4.41
N GLU A 67 8.71 8.41 5.11
CA GLU A 67 8.65 8.22 6.57
C GLU A 67 8.93 6.77 6.96
N ILE A 68 8.43 5.79 6.20
CA ILE A 68 8.72 4.37 6.39
C ILE A 68 10.17 4.03 6.02
N LEU A 69 10.69 4.65 4.97
CA LEU A 69 12.04 4.40 4.47
C LEU A 69 13.11 4.91 5.45
N GLU A 70 12.89 6.07 6.07
CA GLU A 70 13.83 6.76 6.94
C GLU A 70 13.66 6.42 8.43
N ALA A 71 12.51 5.89 8.84
CA ALA A 71 12.27 5.56 10.23
C ALA A 71 13.14 4.40 10.76
N ASP A 72 13.46 4.49 12.05
CA ASP A 72 13.79 3.32 12.86
C ASP A 72 12.56 2.39 12.85
N ARG A 73 12.76 1.07 12.87
CA ARG A 73 11.77 0.02 12.51
C ARG A 73 10.43 0.01 13.27
N ASN A 74 10.07 1.05 14.01
CA ASN A 74 8.90 1.19 14.87
C ASN A 74 7.80 2.06 14.26
N THR A 75 8.02 2.73 13.11
CA THR A 75 6.98 3.55 12.48
C THR A 75 5.95 2.68 11.77
N LYS A 76 4.73 2.64 12.31
CA LYS A 76 3.62 1.91 11.71
C LYS A 76 3.20 2.53 10.38
N HIS A 77 2.82 1.68 9.43
CA HIS A 77 2.17 2.15 8.22
C HIS A 77 0.78 2.74 8.53
N ALA A 78 0.46 3.84 7.85
CA ALA A 78 -0.86 4.45 7.85
C ALA A 78 -1.35 4.61 6.41
N TYR A 79 -2.64 4.88 6.23
CA TYR A 79 -3.25 4.93 4.89
C TYR A 79 -2.58 5.94 3.94
N TYR A 80 -2.02 7.04 4.47
CA TYR A 80 -1.36 8.05 3.65
C TYR A 80 -0.03 7.55 3.07
N HIS A 81 0.61 6.55 3.67
CA HIS A 81 1.80 5.90 3.09
C HIS A 81 1.44 5.12 1.82
N ASP A 82 0.28 4.45 1.78
CA ASP A 82 -0.20 3.80 0.55
C ASP A 82 -0.53 4.84 -0.54
N LEU A 83 -1.01 6.04 -0.15
CA LEU A 83 -1.25 7.14 -1.08
C LEU A 83 0.04 7.74 -1.65
N GLU A 84 1.07 7.90 -0.82
CA GLU A 84 2.40 8.34 -1.25
C GLU A 84 3.04 7.33 -2.20
N SER A 85 2.92 6.04 -1.86
CA SER A 85 3.37 4.94 -2.73
C SER A 85 2.64 4.95 -4.08
N LEU A 86 1.32 5.20 -4.10
CA LEU A 86 0.55 5.36 -5.34
C LEU A 86 1.01 6.59 -6.14
N PHE A 87 1.37 7.69 -5.49
CA PHE A 87 1.94 8.85 -6.17
C PHE A 87 3.24 8.47 -6.90
N TYR A 88 4.14 7.72 -6.24
CA TYR A 88 5.36 7.22 -6.88
C TYR A 88 5.09 6.29 -8.06
N VAL A 89 4.07 5.43 -7.98
CA VAL A 89 3.62 4.61 -9.12
C VAL A 89 3.18 5.48 -10.32
N LEU A 90 2.52 6.60 -10.07
CA LEU A 90 1.99 7.47 -11.15
C LEU A 90 3.09 8.25 -11.89
N ILE A 91 4.25 8.46 -11.26
CA ILE A 91 5.36 9.26 -11.82
C ILE A 91 6.56 8.41 -12.29
N TRP A 92 6.42 7.08 -12.26
CA TRP A 92 7.42 6.11 -12.69
C TRP A 92 7.44 5.91 -14.20
#